data_AF-A0A821QFB8-F1
#
_entry.id   AF-A0A821QFB8-F1
#
_cell.length_a   1.000
_cell.length_b   1.000
_cell.length_c   1.000
_cell.angle_alpha   90.00
_cell.angle_beta   90.00
_cell.angle_gamma   90.00
#
_symmetry.space_group_name_H-M   'P 1'
#
loop_
_entity.id
_entity.type
_entity.pdbx_description
1 polymer ?
#
loop_
_entity_poly.entity_id
_entity_poly.type
_entity_poly.pdbx_seq_one_letter_code
_entity_poly.pdbx_strand_id
1 'polypeptide(L)'
;MGRKIPAKKHRGVKDPLVQHARRMQSIKDKINAPPIDPDEQPVPRSLSRLFAFQDNGKVTKKKKKKLSLPSKESIQKGVGINPITQLKKLPGESGRGFSLRINSAIRALHDPIDEEEYPQDLENEDAKGERMFDQRERRRRKKKGKQNDEEPKLTRTQKFALKKKAKKEKAAAEEQIKEVVYEHVEFGDITHAPPNLTVRPKMRGQDSTSMGAPRPGRKELLLSSMLSGNTKNDLVNAADVARRERARLDVVAAYRELKKQKRLETKTKTKKK
;
A
#
# COMPACT_ATOMS: atom_id res chain seq x y z
N MET A 1 33.67 5.47 -47.24
CA MET A 1 33.70 6.53 -46.21
C MET A 1 32.47 6.40 -45.31
N GLY A 2 32.63 6.00 -44.04
CA GLY A 2 31.51 5.79 -43.12
C GLY A 2 30.84 7.11 -42.69
N ARG A 3 29.51 7.17 -42.73
CA ARG A 3 28.74 8.33 -42.25
C ARG A 3 28.78 8.39 -40.72
N LYS A 4 29.22 9.52 -40.15
CA LYS A 4 29.23 9.76 -38.69
C LYS A 4 27.79 9.78 -38.14
N ILE A 5 27.47 8.90 -37.20
CA ILE A 5 26.20 8.91 -36.47
C ILE A 5 26.24 10.06 -35.46
N PRO A 6 25.27 11.00 -35.47
CA PRO A 6 25.24 12.09 -34.50
C PRO A 6 24.94 11.55 -33.09
N ALA A 7 25.71 12.01 -32.11
CA ALA A 7 25.54 11.61 -30.72
C ALA A 7 24.19 12.04 -30.13
N LYS A 8 23.66 11.23 -29.20
CA LYS A 8 22.44 11.50 -28.45
C LYS A 8 22.63 12.76 -27.59
N LYS A 9 21.92 13.85 -27.92
CA LYS A 9 21.91 15.06 -27.09
C LYS A 9 21.20 14.75 -25.78
N HIS A 10 21.88 14.98 -24.65
CA HIS A 10 21.27 14.88 -23.33
C HIS A 10 20.18 15.95 -23.21
N ARG A 11 18.92 15.51 -23.09
CA ARG A 11 17.77 16.37 -22.77
C ARG A 11 17.77 16.67 -21.27
N GLY A 12 18.83 17.33 -20.80
CA GLY A 12 18.90 17.87 -19.45
C GLY A 12 18.22 19.23 -19.34
N VAL A 13 17.98 19.68 -18.11
CA VAL A 13 17.64 21.06 -17.82
C VAL A 13 18.87 21.90 -18.18
N LYS A 14 18.74 22.78 -19.20
CA LYS A 14 19.87 23.53 -19.76
C LYS A 14 20.52 24.43 -18.69
N ASP A 15 19.70 25.14 -17.91
CA ASP A 15 20.13 25.97 -16.78
C ASP A 15 19.15 25.80 -15.59
N PRO A 16 19.60 25.27 -14.43
CA PRO A 16 18.71 25.01 -13.29
C PRO A 16 18.14 26.29 -12.67
N LEU A 17 18.92 27.37 -12.64
CA LEU A 17 18.50 28.67 -12.10
C LEU A 17 17.39 29.30 -12.97
N VAL A 18 17.51 29.20 -14.30
CA VAL A 18 16.50 29.71 -15.23
C VAL A 18 15.21 28.89 -15.11
N GLN A 19 15.32 27.56 -14.96
CA GLN A 19 14.15 26.72 -14.73
C GLN A 19 13.45 27.05 -13.41
N HIS A 20 14.22 27.28 -12.34
CA HIS A 20 13.71 27.70 -11.05
C HIS A 20 13.02 29.07 -11.14
N ALA A 21 13.65 30.06 -11.78
CA ALA A 21 13.08 31.39 -12.00
C ALA A 21 11.76 31.32 -12.80
N ARG A 22 11.72 30.56 -13.89
CA ARG A 22 10.49 30.33 -14.67
C ARG A 22 9.40 29.67 -13.83
N ARG A 23 9.76 28.69 -13.01
CA ARG A 23 8.83 28.01 -12.10
C ARG A 23 8.25 29.01 -11.09
N MET A 24 9.10 29.80 -10.44
CA MET A 24 8.70 30.82 -9.46
C MET A 24 7.81 31.90 -10.08
N GLN A 25 8.15 32.40 -11.28
CA GLN A 25 7.32 33.34 -12.03
C GLN A 25 5.93 32.75 -12.33
N SER A 26 5.86 31.48 -12.74
CA SER A 26 4.59 30.82 -13.06
C SER A 26 3.68 30.54 -11.85
N ILE A 27 4.25 30.56 -10.64
CA ILE A 27 3.57 30.26 -9.38
C ILE A 27 3.14 31.55 -8.67
N LYS A 28 3.90 32.65 -8.85
CA LYS A 28 3.68 33.95 -8.19
C LYS A 28 2.22 34.40 -8.24
N ASP A 29 1.58 34.26 -9.39
CA ASP A 29 0.21 34.75 -9.62
C ASP A 29 -0.88 33.70 -9.33
N LYS A 30 -0.54 32.53 -8.75
CA LYS A 30 -1.49 31.42 -8.53
C LYS A 30 -1.77 31.10 -7.06
N ILE A 31 -0.90 31.50 -6.14
CA ILE A 31 -1.03 31.12 -4.73
C ILE A 31 -2.08 31.98 -4.01
N ASN A 32 -2.14 33.28 -4.30
CA ASN A 32 -3.00 34.25 -3.62
C ASN A 32 -3.76 35.20 -4.57
N ALA A 33 -3.89 34.85 -5.86
CA ALA A 33 -4.73 35.65 -6.75
C ALA A 33 -6.21 35.46 -6.38
N PRO A 34 -7.03 36.53 -6.38
CA PRO A 34 -8.47 36.39 -6.21
C PRO A 34 -9.05 35.49 -7.32
N PRO A 35 -10.18 34.80 -7.08
CA PRO A 35 -10.90 34.09 -8.14
C PRO A 35 -11.18 35.02 -9.33
N ILE A 36 -11.09 34.48 -10.55
CA ILE A 36 -11.32 35.23 -11.79
C ILE A 36 -12.76 35.76 -11.83
N ASP A 37 -13.72 34.91 -11.44
CA ASP A 37 -15.13 35.25 -11.33
C ASP A 37 -15.60 34.92 -9.90
N PRO A 38 -16.27 35.86 -9.18
CA PRO A 38 -16.70 35.65 -7.80
C PRO A 38 -17.93 34.72 -7.68
N ASP A 39 -18.76 34.66 -8.72
CA ASP A 39 -20.02 33.90 -8.73
C ASP A 39 -19.87 32.50 -9.36
N GLU A 40 -18.83 32.30 -10.16
CA GLU A 40 -18.56 31.01 -10.80
C GLU A 40 -17.47 30.25 -10.03
N GLN A 41 -17.85 29.13 -9.41
CA GLN A 41 -16.89 28.21 -8.81
C GLN A 41 -16.42 27.19 -9.86
N PRO A 42 -15.14 27.20 -10.28
CA PRO A 42 -14.66 26.26 -11.28
C PRO A 42 -14.74 24.82 -10.78
N VAL A 43 -15.21 23.92 -11.63
CA VAL A 43 -15.27 22.48 -11.31
C VAL A 43 -13.84 21.95 -11.07
N PRO A 44 -13.62 21.20 -9.98
CA PRO A 44 -12.31 20.61 -9.69
C PRO A 44 -11.75 19.79 -10.85
N ARG A 45 -10.43 19.93 -11.13
CA ARG A 45 -9.75 19.23 -12.24
C ARG A 45 -9.88 17.70 -12.18
N SER A 46 -10.03 17.13 -10.99
CA SER A 46 -10.27 15.70 -10.81
C SER A 46 -11.59 15.27 -11.44
N LEU A 47 -12.68 16.03 -11.19
CA LEU A 47 -13.98 15.80 -11.80
C LEU A 47 -13.93 16.04 -13.31
N SER A 48 -13.31 17.14 -13.76
CA SER A 48 -13.15 17.39 -15.21
C SER A 48 -12.41 16.24 -15.91
N ARG A 49 -11.41 15.62 -15.28
CA ARG A 49 -10.69 14.45 -15.84
C ARG A 49 -11.58 13.21 -15.94
N LEU A 50 -12.50 13.00 -15.00
CA LEU A 50 -13.44 11.88 -15.06
C LEU A 50 -14.42 12.04 -16.23
N PHE A 51 -14.92 13.26 -16.46
CA PHE A 51 -15.84 13.56 -17.55
C PHE A 51 -15.17 13.74 -18.92
N ALA A 52 -13.88 14.09 -18.96
CA ALA A 52 -13.13 14.25 -20.20
C ALA A 52 -13.16 13.00 -21.11
N PHE A 53 -13.36 11.82 -20.54
CA PHE A 53 -13.49 10.58 -21.32
C PHE A 53 -14.85 10.43 -22.01
N GLN A 54 -15.92 11.00 -21.44
CA GLN A 54 -17.27 10.95 -21.99
C GLN A 54 -17.40 11.89 -23.21
N ASP A 55 -16.74 13.05 -23.16
CA ASP A 55 -16.79 14.05 -24.24
C ASP A 55 -15.94 13.69 -25.48
N ASN A 56 -15.01 12.74 -25.34
CA ASN A 56 -14.21 12.22 -26.46
C ASN A 56 -15.05 11.50 -27.54
N GLY A 57 -16.34 11.24 -27.28
CA GLY A 57 -17.29 10.75 -28.27
C GLY A 57 -17.92 11.84 -29.16
N LYS A 58 -17.89 13.11 -28.73
CA LYS A 58 -18.61 14.21 -29.41
C LYS A 58 -17.71 15.27 -30.05
N VAL A 59 -16.43 15.32 -29.72
CA VAL A 59 -15.49 16.23 -30.40
C VAL A 59 -15.04 15.59 -31.70
N THR A 60 -15.52 16.15 -32.82
CA THR A 60 -15.10 15.82 -34.19
C THR A 60 -13.57 15.72 -34.25
N LYS A 61 -13.06 14.49 -34.31
CA LYS A 61 -11.64 14.21 -34.47
C LYS A 61 -11.19 14.91 -35.75
N LYS A 62 -10.43 16.00 -35.63
CA LYS A 62 -9.69 16.56 -36.76
C LYS A 62 -8.87 15.40 -37.35
N LYS A 63 -9.21 15.02 -38.58
CA LYS A 63 -8.61 13.89 -39.30
C LYS A 63 -7.09 14.08 -39.31
N LYS A 64 -6.37 13.41 -38.40
CA LYS A 64 -4.95 13.15 -38.61
C LYS A 64 -4.87 12.31 -39.87
N LYS A 65 -4.09 12.77 -40.85
CA LYS A 65 -3.81 12.07 -42.11
C LYS A 65 -3.56 10.60 -41.76
N LYS A 66 -4.34 9.70 -42.36
CA LYS A 66 -4.18 8.26 -42.19
C LYS A 66 -2.75 7.90 -42.61
N LEU A 67 -1.88 7.60 -41.65
CA LEU A 67 -0.79 6.69 -41.95
C LEU A 67 -1.46 5.37 -42.30
N SER A 68 -1.20 4.87 -43.49
CA SER A 68 -1.60 3.55 -43.95
C SER A 68 -1.29 2.52 -42.87
N LEU A 69 -2.30 1.74 -42.47
CA LEU A 69 -2.08 0.52 -41.71
C LEU A 69 -1.13 -0.36 -42.53
N PRO A 70 0.00 -0.82 -41.97
CA PRO A 70 0.78 -1.84 -42.65
C PRO A 70 -0.08 -3.09 -42.78
N SER A 71 -0.03 -3.71 -43.97
CA SER A 71 -0.60 -5.02 -44.24
C SER A 71 -0.11 -6.03 -43.20
N LYS A 72 -0.91 -7.06 -42.94
CA LYS A 72 -0.67 -8.12 -41.94
C LYS A 72 0.63 -8.93 -42.15
N GLU A 73 1.49 -8.55 -43.08
CA GLU A 73 2.69 -9.27 -43.48
C GLU A 73 4.00 -8.55 -43.12
N SER A 74 3.96 -7.30 -42.62
CA SER A 74 5.18 -6.54 -42.30
C SER A 74 5.47 -6.35 -40.81
N ILE A 75 4.99 -7.25 -39.94
CA ILE A 75 5.39 -7.30 -38.52
C ILE A 75 6.47 -8.38 -38.34
N GLN A 76 7.55 -8.27 -39.11
CA GLN A 76 8.77 -9.00 -38.82
C GLN A 76 9.95 -8.09 -39.06
N LYS A 77 10.87 -8.12 -38.09
CA LYS A 77 12.19 -7.47 -38.05
C LYS A 77 12.19 -6.03 -37.53
N GLY A 78 12.06 -5.91 -36.20
CA GLY A 78 12.53 -4.73 -35.49
C GLY A 78 11.89 -4.58 -34.11
N VAL A 79 12.63 -4.96 -33.07
CA VAL A 79 12.31 -4.83 -31.63
C VAL A 79 11.34 -5.90 -31.12
N GLY A 80 11.73 -6.56 -30.03
CA GLY A 80 11.15 -7.80 -29.49
C GLY A 80 9.62 -7.84 -29.50
N ILE A 81 9.09 -8.83 -30.21
CA ILE A 81 7.65 -9.06 -30.32
C ILE A 81 7.17 -9.63 -28.98
N ASN A 82 6.26 -8.94 -28.30
CA ASN A 82 5.69 -9.42 -27.05
C ASN A 82 5.01 -10.79 -27.26
N PRO A 83 5.46 -11.88 -26.60
CA PRO A 83 4.98 -13.24 -26.83
C PRO A 83 3.48 -13.38 -26.55
N ILE A 84 2.94 -12.56 -25.64
CA ILE A 84 1.50 -12.51 -25.32
C ILE A 84 0.67 -12.13 -26.56
N THR A 85 1.17 -11.25 -27.43
CA THR A 85 0.42 -10.76 -28.60
C THR A 85 0.29 -11.81 -29.71
N GLN A 86 1.10 -12.86 -29.67
CA GLN A 86 1.05 -13.97 -30.62
C GLN A 86 0.16 -15.13 -30.13
N LEU A 87 -0.22 -15.15 -28.85
CA LEU A 87 -1.02 -16.23 -28.29
C LEU A 87 -2.43 -16.25 -28.90
N LYS A 88 -2.74 -17.32 -29.62
CA LYS A 88 -4.07 -17.65 -30.11
C LYS A 88 -4.63 -18.84 -29.32
N LYS A 89 -5.94 -18.85 -29.12
CA LYS A 89 -6.65 -19.99 -28.52
C LYS A 89 -6.41 -21.23 -29.38
N LEU A 90 -5.98 -22.33 -28.75
CA LEU A 90 -5.76 -23.59 -29.48
C LEU A 90 -7.10 -24.29 -29.75
N PRO A 91 -7.22 -25.09 -30.82
CA PRO A 91 -8.40 -25.91 -31.05
C PRO A 91 -8.61 -26.87 -29.86
N GLY A 92 -9.83 -26.90 -29.31
CA GLY A 92 -10.18 -27.74 -28.16
C GLY A 92 -9.79 -27.18 -26.77
N GLU A 93 -9.17 -26.01 -26.70
CA GLU A 93 -8.79 -25.42 -25.42
C GLU A 93 -10.01 -24.79 -24.70
N SER A 94 -10.12 -25.03 -23.39
CA SER A 94 -11.08 -24.31 -22.55
C SER A 94 -10.68 -22.84 -22.39
N GLY A 95 -11.65 -21.94 -22.17
CA GLY A 95 -11.34 -20.51 -21.94
C GLY A 95 -10.38 -20.30 -20.76
N ARG A 96 -10.45 -21.18 -19.75
CA ARG A 96 -9.53 -21.20 -18.61
C ARG A 96 -8.12 -21.64 -18.99
N GLY A 97 -7.98 -22.60 -19.91
CA GLY A 97 -6.66 -23.01 -20.42
C GLY A 97 -5.94 -21.84 -21.11
N PHE A 98 -6.69 -21.09 -21.93
CA PHE A 98 -6.14 -19.96 -22.66
C PHE A 98 -5.68 -18.84 -21.72
N SER A 99 -6.48 -18.52 -20.69
CA SER A 99 -6.12 -17.49 -19.71
C SER A 99 -4.91 -17.89 -18.86
N LEU A 100 -4.77 -19.17 -18.50
CA LEU A 100 -3.58 -19.68 -17.82
C LEU A 100 -2.32 -19.49 -18.68
N ARG A 101 -2.41 -19.71 -19.99
CA ARG A 101 -1.29 -19.53 -20.91
C ARG A 101 -0.90 -18.07 -21.10
N ILE A 102 -1.88 -17.16 -21.13
CA ILE A 102 -1.62 -15.73 -21.11
C ILE A 102 -0.88 -15.34 -19.83
N ASN A 103 -1.38 -15.81 -18.68
CA ASN A 103 -0.79 -15.47 -17.39
C ASN A 103 0.63 -16.06 -17.21
N SER A 104 0.90 -17.25 -17.74
CA SER A 104 2.25 -17.82 -17.75
C SER A 104 3.20 -17.02 -18.64
N ALA A 105 2.75 -16.59 -19.82
CA ALA A 105 3.54 -15.75 -20.71
C ALA A 105 3.81 -14.36 -20.11
N ILE A 106 2.86 -13.79 -19.37
CA ILE A 106 3.07 -12.57 -18.58
C ILE A 106 4.16 -12.82 -17.53
N ARG A 107 4.05 -13.88 -16.72
CA ARG A 107 5.05 -14.19 -15.70
C ARG A 107 6.45 -14.35 -16.29
N ALA A 108 6.60 -15.06 -17.40
CA ALA A 108 7.89 -15.24 -18.07
C ALA A 108 8.50 -13.93 -18.60
N LEU A 109 7.67 -12.91 -18.91
CA LEU A 109 8.17 -11.59 -19.31
C LEU A 109 8.56 -10.71 -18.13
N HIS A 110 7.87 -10.86 -17.00
CA HIS A 110 8.10 -10.05 -15.80
C HIS A 110 9.22 -10.60 -14.93
N ASP A 111 9.31 -11.91 -14.86
CA ASP A 111 10.35 -12.66 -14.17
C ASP A 111 11.12 -13.46 -15.23
N PRO A 112 11.99 -12.82 -16.05
CA PRO A 112 12.93 -13.59 -16.86
C PRO A 112 13.72 -14.43 -15.86
N ILE A 113 13.54 -15.75 -15.92
CA ILE A 113 14.43 -16.66 -15.23
C ILE A 113 15.75 -16.47 -15.96
N ASP A 114 16.64 -15.66 -15.39
CA ASP A 114 18.00 -15.52 -15.90
C ASP A 114 18.59 -16.93 -15.86
N GLU A 115 18.74 -17.55 -17.04
CA GLU A 115 19.34 -18.88 -17.19
C GLU A 115 20.79 -18.91 -16.62
N GLU A 116 21.35 -17.75 -16.28
CA GLU A 116 22.64 -17.56 -15.62
C GLU A 116 22.65 -17.93 -14.12
N GLU A 117 21.50 -17.95 -13.42
CA GLU A 117 21.42 -18.37 -12.01
C GLU A 117 21.19 -19.88 -11.82
N TYR A 118 21.00 -20.64 -12.90
CA TYR A 118 21.02 -22.09 -12.83
C TYR A 118 22.45 -22.58 -13.07
N PRO A 119 23.10 -23.24 -12.09
CA PRO A 119 24.39 -23.86 -12.32
C PRO A 119 24.24 -24.88 -13.45
N GLN A 120 24.90 -24.60 -14.57
CA GLN A 120 24.92 -25.44 -15.77
C GLN A 120 25.56 -26.82 -15.52
N ASP A 121 26.06 -27.06 -14.30
CA ASP A 121 26.66 -28.31 -13.83
C ASP A 121 25.64 -29.36 -13.34
N LEU A 122 24.34 -29.06 -13.31
CA LEU A 122 23.35 -29.95 -12.67
C LEU A 122 22.77 -31.05 -13.58
N GLU A 123 22.92 -30.95 -14.90
CA GLU A 123 22.33 -31.96 -15.82
C GLU A 123 23.24 -33.16 -16.08
N ASN A 124 24.55 -33.07 -15.84
CA ASN A 124 25.49 -34.14 -16.19
C ASN A 124 25.65 -35.23 -15.11
N GLU A 125 25.17 -35.03 -13.87
CA GLU A 125 25.41 -35.97 -12.77
C GLU A 125 24.20 -36.82 -12.32
N ASP A 126 22.97 -36.50 -12.74
CA ASP A 126 21.77 -37.24 -12.28
C ASP A 126 21.29 -38.29 -13.31
N ALA A 127 22.22 -39.05 -13.88
CA ALA A 127 21.93 -40.11 -14.87
C ALA A 127 20.96 -41.20 -14.37
N LYS A 128 20.77 -41.30 -13.04
CA LYS A 128 20.00 -42.35 -12.36
C LYS A 128 18.77 -41.82 -11.62
N GLY A 129 18.52 -40.50 -11.64
CA GLY A 129 17.37 -39.86 -11.00
C GLY A 129 17.33 -39.99 -9.47
N GLU A 130 18.49 -40.14 -8.84
CA GLU A 130 18.61 -40.38 -7.39
C GLU A 130 18.13 -39.15 -6.61
N ARG A 131 18.37 -37.92 -7.10
CA ARG A 131 17.87 -36.71 -6.43
C ARG A 131 16.34 -36.61 -6.48
N MET A 132 15.73 -37.06 -7.58
CA MET A 132 14.27 -37.13 -7.73
C MET A 132 13.65 -38.23 -6.85
N PHE A 133 14.38 -39.32 -6.61
CA PHE A 133 13.99 -40.36 -5.67
C PHE A 133 14.05 -39.85 -4.23
N ASP A 134 15.15 -39.20 -3.84
CA ASP A 134 15.32 -38.59 -2.51
C ASP A 134 14.26 -37.53 -2.23
N GLN A 135 13.93 -36.70 -3.22
CA GLN A 135 12.89 -35.70 -3.06
C GLN A 135 11.50 -36.35 -2.89
N ARG A 136 11.22 -37.47 -3.60
CA ARG A 136 10.00 -38.27 -3.42
C ARG A 136 9.98 -38.94 -2.05
N GLU A 137 11.10 -39.48 -1.59
CA GLU A 137 11.22 -40.12 -0.29
C GLU A 137 11.02 -39.12 0.85
N ARG A 138 11.62 -37.93 0.75
CA ARG A 138 11.45 -36.82 1.71
C ARG A 138 10.00 -36.34 1.77
N ARG A 139 9.28 -36.33 0.64
CA ARG A 139 7.83 -36.07 0.59
C ARG A 139 7.01 -37.20 1.24
N ARG A 140 7.39 -38.47 1.07
CA ARG A 140 6.76 -39.63 1.75
C ARG A 140 6.99 -39.59 3.26
N ARG A 141 8.21 -39.29 3.73
CA ARG A 141 8.53 -39.13 5.16
C ARG A 141 7.71 -38.01 5.81
N LYS A 142 7.56 -36.87 5.14
CA LYS A 142 6.66 -35.78 5.61
C LYS A 142 5.18 -36.18 5.67
N LYS A 143 4.72 -37.08 4.81
CA LYS A 143 3.35 -37.64 4.88
C LYS A 143 3.22 -38.69 5.98
N LYS A 144 4.22 -39.54 6.21
CA LYS A 144 4.25 -40.56 7.28
C LYS A 144 4.43 -39.99 8.68
N GLY A 145 5.10 -38.85 8.85
CA GLY A 145 5.25 -38.15 10.15
C GLY A 145 3.94 -37.60 10.74
N LYS A 146 2.78 -37.84 10.11
CA LYS A 146 1.46 -37.59 10.69
C LYS A 146 0.86 -38.81 11.40
N GLN A 147 1.42 -40.01 11.28
CA GLN A 147 0.76 -41.22 11.78
C GLN A 147 1.53 -42.06 12.82
N ASN A 148 2.83 -41.85 13.04
CA ASN A 148 3.58 -42.63 14.03
C ASN A 148 4.31 -41.74 15.04
N ASP A 149 3.56 -41.18 15.99
CA ASP A 149 4.12 -40.81 17.30
C ASP A 149 3.14 -41.38 18.33
N GLU A 150 3.53 -42.45 19.02
CA GLU A 150 2.74 -43.18 20.04
C GLU A 150 2.59 -42.40 21.37
N GLU A 151 2.92 -41.12 21.37
CA GLU A 151 2.64 -40.24 22.51
C GLU A 151 1.40 -39.39 22.21
N PRO A 152 0.44 -39.28 23.15
CA PRO A 152 -0.69 -38.40 22.98
C PRO A 152 -0.20 -36.95 22.89
N LYS A 153 -0.04 -36.45 21.66
CA LYS A 153 0.35 -35.07 21.39
C LYS A 153 -0.63 -34.16 22.12
N LEU A 154 -0.13 -33.47 23.15
CA LEU A 154 -0.89 -32.50 23.94
C LEU A 154 -1.71 -31.60 23.01
N THR A 155 -3.00 -31.50 23.27
CA THR A 155 -3.90 -30.69 22.45
C THR A 155 -3.43 -29.24 22.47
N ARG A 156 -3.80 -28.46 21.45
CA ARG A 156 -3.41 -27.05 21.34
C ARG A 156 -3.78 -26.25 22.59
N THR A 157 -4.91 -26.59 23.23
CA THR A 157 -5.39 -25.99 24.48
C THR A 157 -4.51 -26.36 25.67
N GLN A 158 -4.11 -27.64 25.79
CA GLN A 158 -3.18 -28.09 26.84
C GLN A 158 -1.80 -27.42 26.72
N LYS A 159 -1.26 -27.31 25.50
CA LYS A 159 0.01 -26.60 25.25
C LYS A 159 -0.08 -25.12 25.64
N PHE A 160 -1.21 -24.48 25.34
CA PHE A 160 -1.45 -23.09 25.72
C PHE A 160 -1.57 -22.93 27.24
N ALA A 161 -2.23 -23.85 27.93
CA ALA A 161 -2.35 -23.86 29.38
C ALA A 161 -0.98 -24.02 30.07
N LEU A 162 -0.14 -24.95 29.60
CA LEU A 162 1.23 -25.13 30.10
C LEU A 162 2.09 -23.89 29.88
N LYS A 163 2.01 -23.26 28.70
CA LYS A 163 2.72 -22.01 28.42
C LYS A 163 2.26 -20.87 29.35
N LYS A 164 0.96 -20.80 29.65
CA LYS A 164 0.41 -19.80 30.57
C LYS A 164 0.85 -20.05 32.02
N LYS A 165 0.93 -21.31 32.46
CA LYS A 165 1.46 -21.68 33.79
C LYS A 165 2.94 -21.31 33.91
N ALA A 166 3.78 -21.71 32.94
CA ALA A 166 5.20 -21.38 32.93
C ALA A 166 5.46 -19.86 32.93
N LYS A 167 4.61 -19.07 32.24
CA LYS A 167 4.73 -17.60 32.27
C LYS A 167 4.37 -17.02 33.63
N LYS A 168 3.38 -17.59 34.33
CA LYS A 168 3.00 -17.17 35.68
C LYS A 168 4.07 -17.52 36.71
N GLU A 169 4.64 -18.72 36.63
CA GLU A 169 5.72 -19.16 37.53
C GLU A 169 6.97 -18.29 37.38
N LYS A 170 7.34 -17.93 36.14
CA LYS A 170 8.44 -16.99 35.89
C LYS A 170 8.16 -15.60 36.45
N ALA A 171 6.95 -15.08 36.26
CA ALA A 171 6.57 -13.78 36.82
C ALA A 171 6.60 -13.79 38.35
N ALA A 172 6.11 -14.85 38.99
CA ALA A 172 6.15 -15.01 40.44
C ALA A 172 7.59 -15.12 40.98
N ALA A 173 8.48 -15.82 40.26
CA ALA A 173 9.90 -15.87 40.61
C ALA A 173 10.59 -14.51 40.45
N GLU A 174 10.26 -13.74 39.41
CA GLU A 174 10.77 -12.38 39.21
C GLU A 174 10.24 -11.39 40.26
N GLU A 175 9.02 -11.59 40.78
CA GLU A 175 8.45 -10.80 41.87
C GLU A 175 9.12 -11.14 43.22
N GLN A 176 9.43 -12.41 43.48
CA GLN A 176 10.16 -12.84 44.68
C GLN A 176 11.60 -12.30 44.75
N ILE A 177 12.23 -12.04 43.60
CA ILE A 177 13.61 -11.50 43.52
C ILE A 177 13.63 -9.98 43.76
N LYS A 178 12.48 -9.29 43.66
CA LYS A 178 12.39 -7.84 43.84
C LYS A 178 11.84 -7.51 45.22
N GLU A 179 12.62 -7.75 46.24
CA GLU A 179 12.39 -7.07 47.50
C GLU A 179 12.67 -5.57 47.27
N VAL A 180 11.63 -4.74 47.32
CA VAL A 180 11.76 -3.30 47.09
C VAL A 180 12.41 -2.70 48.34
N VAL A 181 13.73 -2.58 48.31
CA VAL A 181 14.50 -1.87 49.33
C VAL A 181 14.28 -0.38 49.13
N TYR A 182 13.61 0.26 50.08
CA TYR A 182 13.44 1.71 50.10
C TYR A 182 14.60 2.33 50.87
N GLU A 183 15.24 3.31 50.25
CA GLU A 183 16.22 4.16 50.91
C GLU A 183 15.48 5.30 51.61
N HIS A 184 15.78 5.55 52.89
CA HIS A 184 15.24 6.70 53.62
C HIS A 184 16.10 7.93 53.32
N VAL A 185 15.50 8.97 52.74
CA VAL A 185 16.20 10.21 52.37
C VAL A 185 15.65 11.34 53.25
N GLU A 186 16.55 12.02 53.96
CA GLU A 186 16.19 13.11 54.87
C GLU A 186 15.85 14.41 54.12
N PHE A 187 15.05 15.26 54.75
CA PHE A 187 14.62 16.51 54.14
C PHE A 187 15.79 17.51 54.07
N GLY A 188 16.32 17.71 52.87
CA GLY A 188 17.48 18.57 52.63
C GLY A 188 18.57 17.91 51.80
N ASP A 189 18.51 16.59 51.62
CA ASP A 189 19.41 15.89 50.71
C ASP A 189 19.18 16.32 49.26
N ILE A 190 20.24 16.87 48.65
CA ILE A 190 20.25 17.20 47.23
C ILE A 190 20.43 15.90 46.47
N THR A 191 19.34 15.33 45.97
CA THR A 191 19.41 14.20 45.04
C THR A 191 20.27 14.59 43.85
N HIS A 192 21.31 13.79 43.54
CA HIS A 192 22.09 14.01 42.33
C HIS A 192 21.15 14.03 41.12
N ALA A 193 21.39 14.97 40.20
CA ALA A 193 20.58 15.17 39.01
C ALA A 193 20.27 13.82 38.35
N PRO A 194 19.02 13.60 37.90
CA PRO A 194 18.61 12.30 37.38
C PRO A 194 19.58 11.83 36.30
N PRO A 195 19.91 10.52 36.25
CA PRO A 195 20.89 10.02 35.32
C PRO A 195 20.52 10.39 33.88
N ASN A 196 21.47 11.00 33.17
CA ASN A 196 21.29 11.36 31.78
C ASN A 196 21.25 10.07 30.93
N LEU A 197 20.07 9.74 30.41
CA LEU A 197 19.88 8.61 29.50
C LEU A 197 20.56 8.90 28.15
N THR A 198 21.81 8.46 28.01
CA THR A 198 22.58 8.56 26.75
C THR A 198 22.09 7.60 25.67
N VAL A 199 21.34 6.57 26.05
CA VAL A 199 20.79 5.59 25.12
C VAL A 199 19.49 6.13 24.53
N ARG A 200 19.52 6.51 23.24
CA ARG A 200 18.30 6.76 22.48
C ARG A 200 17.45 5.48 22.48
N PRO A 201 16.16 5.54 22.87
CA PRO A 201 15.31 4.36 22.81
C PRO A 201 15.33 3.84 21.37
N LYS A 202 15.56 2.53 21.20
CA LYS A 202 15.71 1.77 19.92
C LYS A 202 14.56 1.95 18.91
N MET A 203 13.58 2.80 19.21
CA MET A 203 12.26 2.91 18.58
C MET A 203 11.88 4.35 18.18
N ARG A 204 12.72 5.36 18.46
CA ARG A 204 12.39 6.79 18.29
C ARG A 204 13.37 7.53 17.38
N GLY A 205 13.76 6.90 16.27
CA GLY A 205 14.63 7.50 15.25
C GLY A 205 14.29 7.10 13.82
N GLN A 206 13.16 6.43 13.60
CA GLN A 206 12.61 6.20 12.26
C GLN A 206 11.35 7.04 12.14
N ASP A 207 11.58 8.34 12.00
CA ASP A 207 10.56 9.24 11.48
C ASP A 207 10.34 8.85 10.01
N SER A 208 9.11 9.05 9.51
CA SER A 208 8.68 8.71 8.15
C SER A 208 9.49 9.39 7.03
N THR A 209 10.39 10.29 7.38
CA THR A 209 11.34 10.99 6.51
C THR A 209 12.75 10.39 6.49
N SER A 210 13.07 9.44 7.37
CA SER A 210 14.35 8.72 7.29
C SER A 210 14.26 7.60 6.25
N MET A 211 15.26 7.53 5.39
CA MET A 211 15.45 6.59 4.27
C MET A 211 15.41 5.12 4.71
N GLY A 212 14.23 4.60 5.02
CA GLY A 212 14.03 3.22 5.46
C GLY A 212 12.61 2.75 5.21
N ALA A 213 12.46 1.45 4.92
CA ALA A 213 11.16 0.85 4.60
C ALA A 213 10.17 1.01 5.78
N PRO A 214 8.91 1.41 5.52
CA PRO A 214 7.91 1.57 6.58
C PRO A 214 7.60 0.22 7.21
N ARG A 215 7.66 0.16 8.56
CA ARG A 215 7.35 -1.07 9.31
C ARG A 215 5.85 -1.38 9.27
N PRO A 216 5.45 -2.65 9.09
CA PRO A 216 4.05 -3.04 9.13
C PRO A 216 3.48 -2.83 10.55
N GLY A 217 2.39 -2.06 10.66
CA GLY A 217 1.64 -1.87 11.91
C GLY A 217 1.71 -0.49 12.55
N ARG A 218 2.55 0.45 12.07
CA ARG A 218 2.46 1.86 12.47
C ARG A 218 1.41 2.57 11.61
N LYS A 219 0.23 2.81 12.19
CA LYS A 219 -0.76 3.73 11.60
C LYS A 219 -0.34 5.15 11.96
N GLU A 220 -0.26 6.03 10.98
CA GLU A 220 -0.08 7.46 11.24
C GLU A 220 -1.26 7.97 12.09
N LEU A 221 -1.00 8.90 13.00
CA LEU A 221 -2.07 9.52 13.79
C LEU A 221 -3.05 10.21 12.85
N LEU A 222 -4.35 10.16 13.15
CA LEU A 222 -5.40 10.72 12.30
C LEU A 222 -5.09 12.19 11.93
N LEU A 223 -4.66 12.97 12.92
CA LEU A 223 -4.30 14.37 12.74
C LEU A 223 -3.08 14.55 11.82
N SER A 224 -2.05 13.70 11.95
CA SER A 224 -0.89 13.75 11.07
C SER A 224 -1.25 13.37 9.64
N SER A 225 -2.19 12.44 9.43
CA SER A 225 -2.68 12.09 8.08
C SER A 225 -3.51 13.19 7.43
N MET A 226 -4.26 13.96 8.23
CA MET A 226 -5.00 15.14 7.75
C MET A 226 -4.09 16.30 7.38
N LEU A 227 -3.01 16.51 8.17
CA LEU A 227 -2.04 17.58 7.95
C LEU A 227 -1.00 17.22 6.86
N SER A 228 -0.66 15.93 6.70
CA SER A 228 0.30 15.45 5.70
C SER A 228 -0.28 15.31 4.28
N GLY A 229 -1.59 15.53 4.11
CA GLY A 229 -2.27 15.47 2.81
C GLY A 229 -2.30 14.07 2.18
N ASN A 230 -1.94 13.03 2.93
CA ASN A 230 -1.81 11.66 2.43
C ASN A 230 -3.13 10.92 2.61
N THR A 231 -4.13 11.25 1.79
CA THR A 231 -5.46 10.58 1.78
C THR A 231 -5.40 9.21 1.09
N LYS A 232 -4.51 8.33 1.55
CA LYS A 232 -4.39 6.95 1.02
C LYS A 232 -5.50 6.01 1.51
N ASN A 233 -6.48 6.51 2.27
CA ASN A 233 -7.61 5.73 2.80
C ASN A 233 -8.96 6.09 2.17
N ASP A 234 -8.99 6.80 1.02
CA ASP A 234 -10.23 7.19 0.34
C ASP A 234 -10.96 6.05 -0.39
N LEU A 235 -10.72 4.80 0.01
CA LEU A 235 -11.60 3.67 -0.29
C LEU A 235 -12.61 3.49 0.84
N VAL A 236 -13.30 4.57 1.21
CA VAL A 236 -14.48 4.45 2.07
C VAL A 236 -15.60 3.88 1.20
N ASN A 237 -16.05 2.68 1.54
CA ASN A 237 -17.12 1.98 0.84
C ASN A 237 -18.35 2.90 0.71
N ALA A 238 -18.90 3.06 -0.50
CA ALA A 238 -20.03 3.95 -0.76
C ALA A 238 -21.23 3.64 0.15
N ALA A 239 -21.40 2.38 0.54
CA ALA A 239 -22.40 1.95 1.51
C ALA A 239 -22.17 2.54 2.92
N ASP A 240 -20.91 2.64 3.37
CA ASP A 240 -20.56 3.24 4.66
C ASP A 240 -20.73 4.75 4.66
N VAL A 241 -20.49 5.41 3.52
CA VAL A 241 -20.75 6.85 3.33
C VAL A 241 -22.25 7.13 3.43
N ALA A 242 -23.08 6.37 2.70
CA ALA A 242 -24.53 6.49 2.76
C ALA A 242 -25.09 6.20 4.17
N ARG A 243 -24.51 5.22 4.89
CA ARG A 243 -24.90 4.91 6.27
C ARG A 243 -24.60 6.06 7.22
N ARG A 244 -23.44 6.72 7.06
CA ARG A 244 -23.05 7.89 7.86
C ARG A 244 -23.92 9.11 7.57
N GLU A 245 -24.29 9.32 6.31
CA GLU A 245 -25.20 10.41 5.95
C GLU A 245 -26.60 10.22 6.55
N ARG A 246 -27.16 9.00 6.51
CA ARG A 246 -28.44 8.71 7.17
C ARG A 246 -28.38 8.97 8.67
N ALA A 247 -27.34 8.46 9.36
CA ALA A 247 -27.16 8.72 10.78
C ALA A 247 -27.02 10.22 11.10
N ARG A 248 -26.35 10.98 10.24
CA ARG A 248 -26.25 12.44 10.37
C ARG A 248 -27.62 13.12 10.23
N LEU A 249 -28.42 12.71 9.26
CA LEU A 249 -29.77 13.25 9.05
C LEU A 249 -30.70 12.95 10.23
N ASP A 250 -30.65 11.73 10.76
CA ASP A 250 -31.45 11.33 11.92
C ASP A 250 -31.10 12.17 13.16
N VAL A 251 -29.80 12.39 13.42
CA VAL A 251 -29.34 13.25 14.52
C VAL A 251 -29.81 14.70 14.33
N VAL A 252 -29.75 15.22 13.10
CA VAL A 252 -30.22 16.59 12.80
C VAL A 252 -31.74 16.70 12.98
N ALA A 253 -32.50 15.70 12.56
CA ALA A 253 -33.95 15.66 12.75
C ALA A 253 -34.31 15.64 14.24
N ALA A 254 -33.71 14.74 15.01
CA ALA A 254 -33.90 14.66 16.46
C ALA A 254 -33.54 15.97 17.17
N TYR A 255 -32.45 16.62 16.76
CA TYR A 255 -32.05 17.92 17.32
C TYR A 255 -33.08 19.03 17.03
N ARG A 256 -33.64 19.05 15.82
CA ARG A 256 -34.68 20.02 15.42
C ARG A 256 -35.96 19.81 16.24
N GLU A 257 -36.36 18.56 16.46
CA GLU A 257 -37.52 18.21 17.29
C GLU A 257 -37.31 18.65 18.74
N LEU A 258 -36.14 18.37 19.32
CA LEU A 258 -35.78 18.79 20.67
C LEU A 258 -35.80 20.31 20.81
N LYS A 259 -35.30 21.05 19.83
CA LYS A 259 -35.39 22.52 19.79
C LYS A 259 -36.84 23.02 19.66
N LYS A 260 -37.69 22.32 18.91
CA LYS A 260 -39.12 22.65 18.78
C LYS A 260 -39.85 22.46 20.11
N GLN A 261 -39.60 21.35 20.82
CA GLN A 261 -40.14 21.08 22.15
C GLN A 261 -39.73 22.18 23.16
N LYS A 262 -38.43 22.51 23.22
CA LYS A 262 -37.94 23.61 24.08
C LYS A 262 -38.60 24.97 23.77
N ARG A 263 -38.90 25.26 22.50
CA ARG A 263 -39.64 26.48 22.10
C ARG A 263 -41.11 26.45 22.53
N LEU A 264 -41.75 25.29 22.54
CA LEU A 264 -43.13 25.15 23.02
C LEU A 264 -43.21 25.26 24.55
N GLU A 265 -42.29 24.62 25.26
CA GLU A 265 -42.18 24.71 26.72
C GLU A 265 -41.94 26.15 27.21
N THR A 266 -41.12 26.92 26.51
CA THR A 266 -40.90 28.33 26.83
C THR A 266 -42.16 29.16 26.59
N LYS A 267 -42.88 28.92 25.48
CA LYS A 267 -44.16 29.60 25.18
C LYS A 267 -45.28 29.26 26.19
N THR A 268 -45.38 28.02 26.66
CA THR A 268 -46.38 27.64 27.67
C THR A 268 -46.06 28.21 29.05
N LYS A 269 -44.77 28.29 29.41
CA LYS A 269 -44.32 28.96 30.64
C LYS A 269 -44.59 30.46 30.64
N THR A 270 -44.44 31.15 29.51
CA THR A 270 -44.77 32.58 29.40
C THR A 270 -46.26 32.89 29.41
N LYS A 271 -47.13 31.92 29.06
CA LYS A 271 -48.60 32.09 29.07
C LYS A 271 -49.25 31.80 30.44
N LYS A 272 -48.51 31.20 31.38
CA LYS A 272 -48.97 30.85 32.73
C LYS A 272 -48.53 31.85 33.82
N LYS A 273 -47.83 32.91 33.44
CA LYS A 273 -47.58 34.11 34.26
C LYS A 273 -48.47 35.22 33.75
#